data_AF-A0A9X7W131-F1
#
_entry.id   AF-A0A9X7W131-F1
#
_cell.length_a   1.000
_cell.length_b   1.000
_cell.length_c   1.000
_cell.angle_alpha   90.00
_cell.angle_beta   90.00
_cell.angle_gamma   90.00
#
_symmetry.space_group_name_H-M   'P 1'
#
loop_
_entity.id
_entity.type
_entity.pdbx_description
1 polymer ?
#
loop_
_entity_poly.entity_id
_entity_poly.type
_entity_poly.pdbx_seq_one_letter_code
_entity_poly.pdbx_strand_id
1 'polypeptide(L)'
;MAKCPDVVTGSVEIPGEDYILIQETVDRGRNLWRLDPARTAQVVGKLFGLEETDKYTLIQRYYDPGSGLQHATVRVKHGSCTYILELYQPVKQGSKGIWVLQSITPL
;
A
#
# COMPACT_ATOMS: atom_id res chain seq x y z
N MET A 1 0.90 4.71 -28.80
CA MET A 1 0.99 5.10 -27.37
C MET A 1 0.35 3.97 -26.58
N ALA A 2 1.11 3.21 -25.81
CA ALA A 2 0.53 2.16 -24.98
C ALA A 2 -0.39 2.84 -23.95
N LYS A 3 -1.71 2.62 -24.07
CA LYS A 3 -2.66 3.08 -23.07
C LYS A 3 -2.30 2.36 -21.77
N CYS A 4 -2.10 3.11 -20.70
CA CYS A 4 -2.00 2.50 -19.39
C CYS A 4 -3.26 1.65 -19.16
N PRO A 5 -3.12 0.42 -18.65
CA PRO A 5 -4.26 -0.42 -18.30
C PRO A 5 -5.20 0.30 -17.33
N ASP A 6 -6.42 -0.21 -17.18
CA ASP A 6 -7.48 0.35 -16.32
C ASP A 6 -7.14 0.20 -14.83
N VAL A 7 -6.06 0.85 -14.40
CA VAL A 7 -5.66 0.99 -13.00
C VAL A 7 -6.45 2.15 -12.41
N VAL A 8 -7.19 1.87 -11.33
CA VAL A 8 -7.90 2.90 -10.57
C VAL A 8 -6.87 3.76 -9.84
N THR A 9 -6.96 5.07 -10.03
CA THR A 9 -6.03 6.06 -9.44
C THR A 9 -6.79 7.06 -8.57
N GLY A 10 -6.08 7.73 -7.67
CA GLY A 10 -6.63 8.64 -6.67
C GLY A 10 -6.52 8.08 -5.25
N SER A 11 -7.25 8.69 -4.31
CA SER A 11 -7.37 8.19 -2.95
C SER A 11 -8.15 6.88 -2.96
N VAL A 12 -7.62 5.88 -2.27
CA VAL A 12 -8.23 4.57 -2.16
C VAL A 12 -8.71 4.32 -0.74
N GLU A 13 -9.94 3.85 -0.63
CA GLU A 13 -10.52 3.38 0.63
C GLU A 13 -11.13 2.03 0.35
N ILE A 14 -10.75 1.02 1.14
CA ILE A 14 -11.22 -0.35 0.98
C ILE A 14 -12.44 -0.52 1.90
N PRO A 15 -13.66 -0.66 1.35
CA PRO A 15 -14.85 -0.74 2.17
C PRO A 15 -14.81 -1.94 3.10
N GLY A 16 -15.07 -1.71 4.39
CA GLY A 16 -15.16 -2.77 5.39
C GLY A 16 -13.84 -3.24 6.00
N GLU A 17 -12.70 -2.58 5.72
CA GLU A 17 -11.48 -2.84 6.48
C GLU A 17 -11.56 -2.25 7.89
N ASP A 18 -11.65 -3.13 8.89
CA ASP A 18 -11.41 -2.77 10.28
C ASP A 18 -9.92 -2.89 10.58
N TYR A 19 -9.21 -1.76 10.58
CA TYR A 19 -7.77 -1.72 10.81
C TYR A 19 -7.37 -2.22 12.21
N ILE A 20 -8.24 -2.08 13.22
CA ILE A 20 -7.97 -2.58 14.58
C ILE A 20 -7.97 -4.11 14.54
N LEU A 21 -9.01 -4.72 13.96
CA LEU A 21 -9.11 -6.17 13.85
C LEU A 21 -7.99 -6.76 12.97
N ILE A 22 -7.61 -6.08 11.89
CA ILE A 22 -6.48 -6.48 11.03
C ILE A 22 -5.18 -6.43 11.83
N GLN A 23 -4.95 -5.37 12.62
CA GLN A 23 -3.78 -5.27 13.48
C GLN A 23 -3.72 -6.40 14.51
N GLU A 24 -4.83 -6.71 15.18
CA GLU A 24 -4.89 -7.84 16.12
C GLU A 24 -4.59 -9.18 15.44
N THR A 25 -5.06 -9.37 14.22
CA THR A 25 -4.80 -10.58 13.42
C THR A 25 -3.31 -10.72 13.12
N VAL A 26 -2.66 -9.61 12.80
CA VAL A 26 -1.21 -9.54 12.56
C VAL A 26 -0.40 -9.75 13.82
N ASP A 27 -0.84 -9.19 14.95
CA ASP A 27 -0.22 -9.42 16.26
C ASP A 27 -0.27 -10.90 16.67
N ARG A 28 -1.28 -11.64 16.22
CA ARG A 28 -1.41 -13.10 16.41
C ARG A 28 -0.62 -13.93 15.39
N GLY A 29 0.23 -13.30 14.57
CA GLY A 29 1.10 -13.99 13.62
C GLY A 29 0.45 -14.35 12.27
N ARG A 30 -0.74 -13.83 11.97
CA ARG A 30 -1.45 -14.08 10.69
C ARG A 30 -1.33 -12.86 9.77
N ASN A 31 -1.52 -13.03 8.46
CA ASN A 31 -1.47 -11.91 7.50
C ASN A 31 -0.22 -11.02 7.61
N LEU A 32 0.94 -11.61 7.95
CA LEU A 32 2.20 -10.88 8.17
C LEU A 32 2.67 -10.05 6.98
N TRP A 33 2.12 -10.32 5.79
CA TRP A 33 2.29 -9.51 4.60
C TRP A 33 1.89 -8.04 4.80
N ARG A 34 0.98 -7.74 5.74
CA ARG A 34 0.59 -6.38 6.14
C ARG A 34 1.70 -5.60 6.85
N LEU A 35 2.76 -6.25 7.32
CA LEU A 35 3.89 -5.59 8.00
C LEU A 35 4.93 -5.04 7.02
N ASP A 36 4.89 -5.48 5.76
CA ASP A 36 5.74 -4.94 4.71
C ASP A 36 4.93 -4.07 3.75
N PRO A 37 5.34 -2.81 3.51
CA PRO A 37 4.59 -1.89 2.65
C PRO A 37 4.58 -2.31 1.18
N ALA A 38 5.66 -2.90 0.67
CA ALA A 38 5.71 -3.35 -0.71
C ALA A 38 4.82 -4.58 -0.93
N ARG A 39 4.84 -5.52 0.02
CA ARG A 39 3.94 -6.68 -0.03
C ARG A 39 2.49 -6.29 0.17
N THR A 40 2.20 -5.33 1.05
CA THR A 40 0.85 -4.77 1.21
C THR A 40 0.37 -4.14 -0.09
N ALA A 41 1.18 -3.27 -0.69
CA ALA A 41 0.89 -2.64 -1.97
C ALA A 41 0.61 -3.68 -3.08
N GLN A 42 1.35 -4.79 -3.09
CA GLN A 42 1.18 -5.87 -4.05
C GLN A 42 -0.15 -6.63 -3.87
N VAL A 43 -0.51 -6.97 -2.63
CA VAL A 43 -1.75 -7.72 -2.35
C VAL A 43 -2.97 -6.84 -2.55
N VAL A 44 -2.93 -5.61 -2.03
CA VAL A 44 -4.05 -4.67 -2.07
C VAL A 44 -4.21 -4.03 -3.45
N GLY A 45 -3.10 -3.75 -4.14
CA GLY A 45 -3.11 -3.12 -5.46
C GLY A 45 -3.92 -3.89 -6.51
N LYS A 46 -4.08 -5.20 -6.34
CA LYS A 46 -4.96 -6.03 -7.17
C LYS A 46 -6.40 -5.56 -7.23
N LEU A 47 -6.92 -5.02 -6.12
CA LEU A 47 -8.28 -4.49 -6.05
C LEU A 47 -8.47 -3.26 -6.96
N PHE A 48 -7.36 -2.63 -7.38
CA PHE A 48 -7.34 -1.41 -8.17
C PHE A 48 -6.78 -1.62 -9.59
N GLY A 49 -6.68 -2.87 -10.05
CA GLY A 49 -6.24 -3.21 -11.41
C GLY A 49 -4.73 -3.37 -11.59
N LEU A 50 -3.93 -3.33 -10.52
CA LEU A 50 -2.53 -3.75 -10.58
C LEU A 50 -2.41 -5.27 -10.51
N GLU A 51 -1.30 -5.82 -10.97
CA GLU A 51 -1.05 -7.26 -10.96
C GLU A 51 -0.02 -7.64 -9.88
N GLU A 52 -0.18 -8.82 -9.27
CA GLU A 52 0.84 -9.34 -8.35
C GLU A 52 2.20 -9.55 -9.04
N THR A 53 2.21 -9.75 -10.36
CA THR A 53 3.41 -9.90 -11.18
C THR A 53 4.10 -8.58 -11.51
N ASP A 54 3.49 -7.44 -11.16
CA ASP A 54 4.11 -6.14 -11.35
C ASP A 54 5.36 -5.97 -10.48
N LYS A 55 6.22 -5.03 -10.90
CA LYS A 55 7.43 -4.74 -10.14
C LYS A 55 7.16 -3.68 -9.08
N TYR A 56 6.96 -4.12 -7.84
CA TYR A 56 6.86 -3.28 -6.65
C TYR A 56 8.24 -2.98 -6.08
N THR A 57 8.58 -1.70 -5.96
CA THR A 57 9.85 -1.22 -5.39
C THR A 57 9.54 -0.27 -4.26
N LEU A 58 9.89 -0.63 -3.02
CA LEU A 58 9.86 0.29 -1.90
C LEU A 58 10.88 1.41 -2.14
N ILE A 59 10.42 2.65 -2.21
CA ILE A 59 11.27 3.81 -2.43
C ILE A 59 11.76 4.36 -1.09
N GLN A 60 10.83 4.56 -0.15
CA GLN A 60 11.15 5.11 1.16
C GLN A 60 10.09 4.76 2.21
N ARG A 61 10.49 4.87 3.48
CA ARG A 61 9.62 4.92 4.65
C ARG A 61 9.97 6.18 5.43
N TYR A 62 8.99 6.95 5.86
CA TYR A 62 9.21 8.21 6.55
C TYR A 62 8.12 8.48 7.58
N TYR A 63 8.47 9.23 8.63
CA TYR A 63 7.50 9.77 9.56
C TYR A 63 7.01 11.12 9.04
N ASP A 64 5.70 11.30 8.95
CA ASP A 64 5.10 12.59 8.62
C ASP A 64 4.73 13.34 9.91
N PRO A 65 5.39 14.47 10.23
CA PRO A 65 5.06 15.25 11.42
C PRO A 65 3.66 15.86 11.39
N GLY A 66 3.08 16.08 10.20
CA GLY A 66 1.76 16.68 10.05
C GLY A 66 0.64 15.73 10.48
N SER A 67 0.68 14.49 9.99
CA SER A 67 -0.28 13.45 10.40
C SER A 67 0.10 12.71 11.69
N GLY A 68 1.37 12.72 12.08
CA GLY A 68 1.88 11.95 13.20
C GLY A 68 1.99 10.45 12.92
N LEU A 69 1.98 10.06 11.63
CA LEU A 69 1.94 8.67 11.18
C LEU A 69 3.21 8.32 10.39
N GLN A 70 3.53 7.03 10.36
CA GLN A 70 4.51 6.44 9.46
C GLN A 70 3.88 6.24 8.09
N HIS A 71 4.61 6.67 7.08
CA HIS A 71 4.28 6.58 5.67
C HIS A 71 5.33 5.79 4.91
N ALA A 72 4.92 5.22 3.78
CA ALA A 72 5.80 4.53 2.86
C ALA A 72 5.36 4.78 1.42
N THR A 73 6.35 5.04 0.57
CA THR A 73 6.14 5.25 -0.85
C THR A 73 6.64 4.01 -1.61
N VAL A 74 5.76 3.38 -2.36
CA VAL A 74 6.07 2.21 -3.21
C VAL A 74 5.85 2.58 -4.66
N ARG A 75 6.87 2.35 -5.50
CA ARG A 75 6.75 2.51 -6.94
C ARG A 75 6.37 1.18 -7.58
N VAL A 76 5.39 1.19 -8.46
CA VAL A 76 4.92 0.02 -9.19
C VAL A 76 5.09 0.24 -10.68
N LYS A 77 5.70 -0.73 -11.36
CA LYS A 77 5.74 -0.76 -12.82
C LYS A 77 4.75 -1.80 -13.33
N HIS A 78 3.72 -1.33 -14.00
CA HIS A 78 2.64 -2.13 -14.58
C HIS A 78 2.66 -1.98 -16.10
N GLY A 79 3.14 -3.02 -16.80
CA GLY A 79 3.45 -2.95 -18.23
C GLY A 79 4.44 -1.83 -18.57
N SER A 80 4.02 -0.87 -19.41
CA SER A 80 4.78 0.33 -19.76
C SER A 80 4.57 1.52 -18.81
N CYS A 81 3.63 1.41 -17.87
CA CYS A 81 3.22 2.51 -17.00
C CYS A 81 3.82 2.37 -15.60
N THR A 82 4.02 3.51 -14.95
CA THR A 82 4.58 3.59 -13.60
C THR A 82 3.60 4.31 -12.69
N TYR A 83 3.44 3.80 -11.47
CA TYR A 83 2.57 4.36 -10.46
C TYR A 83 3.34 4.52 -9.15
N ILE A 84 2.91 5.49 -8.35
CA ILE A 84 3.32 5.69 -6.96
C ILE A 84 2.16 5.35 -6.06
N LEU A 85 2.41 4.45 -5.11
CA LEU A 85 1.49 4.02 -4.09
C LEU A 85 1.98 4.61 -2.77
N GLU A 86 1.14 5.43 -2.14
CA GLU A 86 1.39 5.92 -0.79
C GLU A 86 0.65 5.02 0.20
N LEU A 87 1.36 4.59 1.24
CA LEU A 87 0.84 3.77 2.31
C LEU A 87 1.12 4.44 3.65
N TYR A 88 0.30 4.14 4.64
CA TYR A 88 0.48 4.63 6.01
C TYR A 88 0.13 3.56 7.04
N GLN A 89 0.54 3.79 8.29
CA GLN A 89 0.20 2.92 9.41
C GLN A 89 -0.89 3.54 10.30
N PRO A 90 -2.15 3.07 10.24
CA PRO A 90 -3.25 3.71 10.96
C PRO A 90 -3.32 3.38 12.45
N VAL A 91 -2.85 2.21 12.89
CA VAL A 91 -3.09 1.71 14.27
C VAL A 91 -1.83 1.75 15.13
N LYS A 92 -0.76 1.09 14.70
CA LYS A 92 0.53 1.08 15.39
C LYS A 92 1.60 1.62 14.47
N GLN A 93 2.57 2.34 15.03
CA GLN A 93 3.71 2.87 14.30
C GLN A 93 4.91 1.91 14.40
N GLY A 94 5.73 1.88 13.34
CA GLY A 94 6.98 1.13 13.30
C GLY A 94 6.84 -0.32 12.81
N SER A 95 7.78 -1.18 13.20
CA SER A 95 7.95 -2.52 12.61
C SER A 95 6.79 -3.50 12.82
N LYS A 96 5.88 -3.21 13.75
CA LYS A 96 4.69 -4.02 14.04
C LYS A 96 3.39 -3.40 13.53
N GLY A 97 3.46 -2.22 12.93
CA GLY A 97 2.30 -1.55 12.36
C GLY A 97 1.88 -2.17 11.04
N ILE A 98 0.58 -2.36 10.84
CA ILE A 98 0.04 -2.72 9.54
C ILE A 98 0.14 -1.54 8.59
N TRP A 99 0.47 -1.81 7.33
CA TRP A 99 0.41 -0.84 6.26
C TRP A 99 -0.97 -0.89 5.59
N VAL A 100 -1.46 0.28 5.21
CA VAL A 100 -2.71 0.46 4.47
C VAL A 100 -2.42 1.37 3.28
N LEU A 101 -2.95 0.98 2.12
CA LEU A 101 -2.83 1.77 0.90
C LEU A 101 -3.72 3.01 1.01
N GLN A 102 -3.15 4.20 0.80
CA GLN A 102 -3.85 5.48 0.89
C GLN A 102 -4.22 6.02 -0.49
N SER A 103 -3.30 5.93 -1.45
CA SER A 103 -3.52 6.46 -2.79
C SER A 103 -2.65 5.80 -3.84
N ILE A 104 -3.10 5.89 -5.09
CA ILE A 104 -2.39 5.43 -6.29
C ILE A 104 -2.31 6.60 -7.27
N THR A 105 -1.11 7.02 -7.62
CA THR A 105 -0.88 8.16 -8.52
C THR A 105 -0.04 7.72 -9.73
N PRO A 106 -0.45 8.01 -10.98
CA PRO A 106 0.38 7.76 -12.15
C PRO A 106 1.62 8.68 -12.16
N LEU A 107 2.76 8.17 -12.63
CA LEU A 107 4.02 8.91 -12.77
C LEU A 107 4.31 9.28 -14.23
#